data_AF-A0A140L0V5-F1
#
_entry.id   AF-A0A140L0V5-F1
#
_cell.length_a   1.000
_cell.length_b   1.000
_cell.length_c   1.000
_cell.angle_alpha   90.00
_cell.angle_beta   90.00
_cell.angle_gamma   90.00
#
_symmetry.space_group_name_H-M   'P 1'
#
loop_
_entity.id
_entity.type
_entity.pdbx_description
1 polymer ?
#
loop_
_entity_poly.entity_id
_entity_poly.type
_entity_poly.pdbx_seq_one_letter_code
_entity_poly.pdbx_strand_id
1 'polypeptide(L)'
;MYCYTIACNLQCVLRELIMWTDISSEHPIFIKTVAKLTKKDLPKNIVEELKKLNEMFEELNKHAKEQLAGMQHMMMHPALWVHMNQIKTLLNEFGRRNRIFMNLLKEMMHYGKEDKVWQTLLSHIEEEQTYMDRLFHTLYMQL
;
A
#
# COMPACT_ATOMS: atom_id res chain seq x y z
N MET A 1 17.48 -0.63 -1.65
CA MET A 1 17.66 -2.11 -1.77
C MET A 1 16.41 -2.62 -2.46
N TYR A 2 16.42 -2.62 -3.79
CA TYR A 2 15.29 -3.11 -4.58
C TYR A 2 15.44 -4.63 -4.64
N CYS A 3 14.59 -5.40 -3.96
CA CYS A 3 14.43 -6.78 -4.40
C CYS A 3 13.99 -6.68 -5.86
N TYR A 4 14.78 -7.26 -6.76
CA TYR A 4 14.41 -7.39 -8.16
C TYR A 4 12.99 -7.94 -8.24
N THR A 5 12.28 -7.58 -9.31
CA THR A 5 10.87 -7.89 -9.62
C THR A 5 10.54 -9.39 -9.75
N ILE A 6 11.36 -10.25 -9.15
CA ILE A 6 11.36 -11.70 -9.15
C ILE A 6 11.08 -12.16 -7.73
N ALA A 7 10.08 -13.04 -7.54
CA ALA A 7 9.79 -13.71 -6.30
C ALA A 7 10.91 -14.72 -5.98
N CYS A 8 12.02 -14.22 -5.42
CA CYS A 8 13.16 -15.06 -5.06
C CYS A 8 12.84 -16.03 -3.90
N ASN A 9 11.89 -15.66 -3.03
CA ASN A 9 11.23 -16.53 -2.05
C ASN A 9 9.96 -15.85 -1.49
N LEU A 10 9.09 -16.60 -0.81
CA LEU A 10 7.84 -16.09 -0.22
C LEU A 10 8.08 -15.01 0.85
N GLN A 11 9.19 -15.06 1.59
CA GLN A 11 9.52 -14.06 2.59
C GLN A 11 9.86 -12.70 1.95
N CYS A 12 10.50 -12.68 0.78
CA CYS A 12 10.77 -11.46 0.03
C CYS A 12 9.46 -10.78 -0.37
N VAL A 13 8.48 -11.55 -0.86
CA VAL A 13 7.15 -11.01 -1.21
C VAL A 13 6.48 -10.37 0.00
N LEU A 14 6.53 -11.03 1.16
CA LEU A 14 5.98 -10.49 2.40
C LEU A 14 6.72 -9.24 2.88
N ARG A 15 8.05 -9.19 2.76
CA ARG A 15 8.84 -8.01 3.15
C ARG A 15 8.52 -6.80 2.27
N GLU A 16 8.37 -7.00 0.96
CA GLU A 16 7.89 -5.95 0.06
C GLU A 16 6.48 -5.51 0.45
N LEU A 17 5.57 -6.46 0.70
CA LEU A 17 4.21 -6.12 1.15
C LEU A 17 4.20 -5.32 2.45
N ILE A 18 5.02 -5.71 3.43
CA ILE A 18 5.16 -4.99 4.70
C ILE A 18 5.66 -3.56 4.45
N MET A 19 6.74 -3.39 3.68
CA MET A 19 7.28 -2.07 3.38
C MET A 19 6.25 -1.17 2.69
N TRP A 20 5.58 -1.66 1.64
CA TRP A 20 4.65 -0.85 0.87
C TRP A 20 3.33 -0.58 1.60
N THR A 21 2.91 -1.46 2.51
CA THR A 21 1.76 -1.19 3.38
C THR A 21 2.10 -0.17 4.48
N ASP A 22 3.32 -0.17 5.02
CA ASP A 22 3.80 0.88 5.92
C ASP A 22 3.86 2.24 5.18
N ILE A 23 4.47 2.31 4.00
CA ILE A 23 4.52 3.54 3.18
C ILE A 23 3.10 4.03 2.86
N SER A 24 2.22 3.13 2.42
CA SER A 24 0.84 3.49 2.05
C SER A 24 -0.01 3.95 3.23
N SER A 25 0.27 3.49 4.45
CA SER A 25 -0.44 3.98 5.64
C SER A 25 0.02 5.38 6.06
N GLU A 26 1.25 5.76 5.73
CA GLU A 26 1.76 7.11 6.00
C GLU A 26 1.24 8.15 5.01
N HIS A 27 1.01 7.79 3.74
CA HIS A 27 0.56 8.73 2.72
C HIS A 27 -0.68 9.55 3.10
N PRO A 28 -1.76 8.97 3.67
CA PRO A 28 -2.89 9.78 4.14
C PRO A 28 -2.52 10.80 5.22
N ILE A 29 -1.54 10.50 6.07
CA ILE A 29 -1.04 11.41 7.11
C ILE A 29 -0.27 12.56 6.45
N PHE A 30 0.60 12.26 5.48
CA PHE A 30 1.33 13.28 4.71
C PHE A 30 0.39 14.20 3.96
N ILE A 31 -0.61 13.65 3.26
CA ILE A 31 -1.63 14.41 2.53
C ILE A 31 -2.35 15.38 3.47
N LYS A 32 -2.85 14.91 4.62
CA LYS A 32 -3.51 15.77 5.63
C LYS A 32 -2.59 16.87 6.15
N THR A 33 -1.32 16.53 6.39
CA THR A 33 -0.33 17.47 6.92
C THR A 33 -0.03 18.57 5.91
N VAL A 34 0.25 18.21 4.66
CA VAL A 34 0.54 19.18 3.60
C VAL A 34 -0.69 20.01 3.26
N ALA A 35 -1.88 19.41 3.24
CA ALA A 35 -3.14 20.15 3.09
C ALA A 35 -3.28 21.25 4.15
N LYS A 36 -3.04 20.92 5.43
CA LYS A 36 -3.08 21.90 6.52
C LYS A 36 -2.03 23.00 6.36
N LEU A 37 -0.80 22.66 5.98
CA LEU A 37 0.30 23.61 5.79
C LEU A 37 0.09 24.55 4.60
N THR A 38 -0.51 24.03 3.52
CA THR A 38 -0.81 24.78 2.28
C THR A 38 -2.22 25.39 2.28
N LYS A 39 -2.90 25.36 3.44
CA LYS A 39 -4.25 25.89 3.65
C LYS A 39 -5.28 25.34 2.64
N LYS A 40 -5.16 24.06 2.27
CA LYS A 40 -6.20 23.34 1.54
C LYS A 40 -7.26 22.90 2.53
N ASP A 41 -8.44 23.51 2.42
CA ASP A 41 -9.59 23.10 3.21
C ASP A 41 -10.18 21.83 2.56
N LEU A 42 -9.74 20.68 3.05
CA LEU A 42 -10.25 19.40 2.58
C LEU A 42 -11.62 19.14 3.22
N PRO A 43 -12.64 18.77 2.42
CA PRO A 43 -13.95 18.39 2.94
C PRO A 43 -13.86 17.28 4.00
N LYS A 44 -14.77 17.32 4.98
CA LYS A 44 -14.78 16.37 6.11
C LYS A 44 -14.81 14.91 5.65
N ASN A 45 -15.56 14.60 4.58
CA ASN A 45 -15.62 13.26 4.00
C ASN A 45 -14.24 12.80 3.49
N ILE A 46 -13.47 13.67 2.81
CA ILE A 46 -12.11 13.35 2.34
C ILE A 46 -11.19 13.05 3.53
N VAL A 47 -11.28 13.86 4.59
CA VAL A 47 -10.46 13.66 5.80
C VAL A 47 -10.79 12.33 6.50
N GLU A 48 -12.06 11.96 6.52
CA GLU A 48 -12.51 10.66 7.05
C GLU A 48 -12.06 9.49 6.17
N GLU A 49 -12.14 9.60 4.85
CA GLU A 49 -11.63 8.58 3.91
C GLU A 49 -10.11 8.40 4.02
N LEU A 50 -9.35 9.49 4.19
CA LEU A 50 -7.91 9.43 4.45
C LEU A 50 -7.60 8.68 5.76
N LYS A 51 -8.39 8.89 6.81
CA LYS A 51 -8.25 8.15 8.08
C LYS A 51 -8.49 6.65 7.88
N LYS A 52 -9.56 6.29 7.17
CA LYS A 52 -9.88 4.89 6.86
C LYS A 52 -8.78 4.22 6.05
N LEU A 53 -8.21 4.93 5.06
CA LEU A 53 -7.11 4.39 4.27
C LEU A 53 -5.87 4.08 5.12
N ASN A 54 -5.49 4.99 6.02
CA ASN A 54 -4.39 4.74 6.96
C ASN A 54 -4.66 3.48 7.80
N GLU A 55 -5.83 3.39 8.43
CA GLU A 55 -6.23 2.21 9.23
C GLU A 55 -6.23 0.90 8.39
N MET A 56 -6.73 0.96 7.16
CA MET A 56 -6.75 -0.17 6.23
C MET A 56 -5.33 -0.65 5.88
N PHE A 57 -4.38 0.25 5.62
CA PHE A 57 -3.02 -0.18 5.31
C PHE A 57 -2.27 -0.66 6.57
N GLU A 58 -2.51 -0.07 7.74
CA GLU A 58 -1.97 -0.55 9.02
C GLU A 58 -2.46 -1.98 9.35
N GLU A 59 -3.75 -2.25 9.15
CA GLU A 59 -4.31 -3.59 9.35
C GLU A 59 -3.68 -4.62 8.41
N LEU A 60 -3.56 -4.29 7.12
CA LEU A 60 -2.95 -5.19 6.13
C LEU A 60 -1.47 -5.44 6.45
N ASN A 61 -0.76 -4.40 6.86
CA ASN A 61 0.62 -4.49 7.29
C ASN A 61 0.78 -5.46 8.48
N LYS A 62 -0.09 -5.35 9.48
CA LYS A 62 -0.12 -6.27 10.63
C LYS A 62 -0.31 -7.72 10.18
N HIS A 63 -1.29 -8.00 9.32
CA HIS A 63 -1.50 -9.35 8.79
C HIS A 63 -0.29 -9.89 8.00
N ALA A 64 0.39 -9.03 7.23
CA ALA A 64 1.61 -9.42 6.53
C ALA A 64 2.78 -9.73 7.49
N LYS A 65 2.94 -8.94 8.57
CA LYS A 65 3.93 -9.19 9.64
C LYS A 65 3.65 -10.50 10.37
N GLU A 66 2.40 -10.75 10.74
CA GLU A 66 1.97 -12.01 11.36
C GLU A 66 2.27 -13.22 10.48
N GLN A 67 1.98 -13.10 9.18
CA GLN A 67 2.29 -14.17 8.24
C GLN A 67 3.79 -14.42 8.08
N LEU A 68 4.60 -13.35 8.01
CA LEU A 68 6.06 -13.49 7.96
C LEU A 68 6.61 -14.17 9.22
N ALA A 69 6.08 -13.83 10.40
CA ALA A 69 6.47 -14.46 11.66
C ALA A 69 6.09 -15.95 11.69
N GLY A 70 4.89 -16.30 11.22
CA GLY A 70 4.43 -17.69 11.12
C GLY A 70 5.34 -18.57 10.24
N MET A 71 5.97 -17.99 9.21
CA MET A 71 6.90 -18.71 8.33
C MET A 71 8.27 -19.01 8.97
N GLN A 72 8.69 -18.26 10.01
CA GLN A 72 9.99 -18.48 10.66
C GLN A 72 10.04 -19.77 11.49
N HIS A 73 8.89 -20.36 11.79
CA HIS A 73 8.76 -21.50 12.70
C HIS A 73 8.59 -22.87 12.01
N MET A 74 8.75 -23.00 10.69
CA MET A 74 8.45 -24.27 9.98
C MET A 74 9.59 -24.88 9.17
N MET A 75 9.84 -26.16 9.43
CA MET A 75 10.77 -27.05 8.71
C MET A 75 10.08 -28.10 7.81
N MET A 76 8.76 -28.02 7.50
CA MET A 76 8.08 -29.06 6.71
C MET A 76 7.26 -28.58 5.51
N HIS A 77 7.48 -29.28 4.39
CA HIS A 77 7.06 -29.00 3.01
C HIS A 77 5.53 -28.89 2.72
N PRO A 78 4.59 -29.52 3.47
CA PRO A 78 3.15 -29.39 3.17
C PRO A 78 2.57 -28.00 3.47
N ALA A 79 3.21 -27.19 4.31
CA ALA A 79 2.73 -25.87 4.70
C ALA A 79 2.97 -24.79 3.62
N LEU A 80 3.86 -25.04 2.65
CA LEU A 80 4.29 -24.02 1.70
C LEU A 80 3.14 -23.52 0.81
N TRP A 81 2.26 -24.43 0.36
CA TRP A 81 1.10 -24.08 -0.46
C TRP A 81 0.07 -23.24 0.31
N VAL A 82 -0.12 -23.52 1.61
CA VAL A 82 -1.01 -22.74 2.48
C VAL A 82 -0.49 -21.31 2.62
N HIS A 83 0.81 -21.14 2.88
CA HIS A 83 1.42 -19.81 2.98
C HIS A 83 1.36 -19.05 1.65
N MET A 84 1.59 -19.73 0.53
CA MET A 84 1.49 -19.13 -0.80
C MET A 84 0.09 -18.60 -1.08
N ASN A 85 -0.96 -19.36 -0.77
CA ASN A 85 -2.35 -18.90 -0.91
C ASN A 85 -2.67 -17.73 0.02
N GLN A 86 -2.19 -17.77 1.26
CA GLN A 86 -2.36 -16.66 2.20
C GLN A 86 -1.67 -15.39 1.69
N ILE A 87 -0.47 -15.50 1.13
CA ILE A 87 0.22 -14.36 0.48
C ILE A 87 -0.59 -13.84 -0.70
N LYS A 88 -1.08 -14.72 -1.58
CA LYS A 88 -1.96 -14.34 -2.69
C LYS A 88 -3.20 -13.57 -2.23
N THR A 89 -3.82 -13.98 -1.12
CA THR A 89 -4.94 -13.25 -0.50
C THR A 89 -4.51 -11.86 -0.07
N LEU A 90 -3.39 -11.74 0.63
CA LEU A 90 -2.86 -10.44 1.08
C LEU A 90 -2.51 -9.50 -0.10
N LEU A 91 -1.94 -10.03 -1.19
CA LEU A 91 -1.65 -9.26 -2.40
C LEU A 91 -2.94 -8.76 -3.08
N ASN A 92 -3.97 -9.61 -3.14
CA ASN A 92 -5.28 -9.21 -3.67
C ASN A 92 -5.97 -8.16 -2.80
N GLU A 93 -5.87 -8.29 -1.47
CA GLU A 93 -6.33 -7.27 -0.53
C GLU A 93 -5.61 -5.95 -0.74
N PHE A 94 -4.28 -5.98 -0.89
CA PHE A 94 -3.50 -4.80 -1.22
C PHE A 94 -4.06 -4.10 -2.46
N GLY A 95 -4.22 -4.82 -3.58
CA GLY A 95 -4.75 -4.26 -4.81
C GLY A 95 -6.17 -3.68 -4.66
N ARG A 96 -7.02 -4.28 -3.82
CA ARG A 96 -8.35 -3.72 -3.50
C ARG A 96 -8.25 -2.40 -2.73
N ARG A 97 -7.42 -2.36 -1.68
CA ARG A 97 -7.20 -1.16 -0.85
C ARG A 97 -6.55 -0.05 -1.68
N ASN A 98 -5.58 -0.39 -2.52
CA ASN A 98 -4.90 0.51 -3.45
C ASN A 98 -5.86 1.15 -4.46
N ARG A 99 -6.80 0.40 -5.03
CA ARG A 99 -7.83 0.98 -5.93
C ARG A 99 -8.69 2.04 -5.25
N ILE A 100 -9.03 1.84 -3.97
CA ILE A 100 -9.77 2.84 -3.18
C ILE A 100 -8.90 4.10 -3.02
N PHE A 101 -7.62 3.92 -2.70
CA PHE A 101 -6.69 5.04 -2.56
C PHE A 101 -6.53 5.81 -3.88
N MET A 102 -6.29 5.12 -4.99
CA MET A 102 -6.15 5.74 -6.32
C MET A 102 -7.39 6.54 -6.74
N ASN A 103 -8.59 6.08 -6.40
CA ASN A 103 -9.81 6.83 -6.65
C ASN A 103 -9.87 8.11 -5.80
N LEU A 104 -9.49 8.03 -4.52
CA LEU A 104 -9.42 9.20 -3.65
C LEU A 104 -8.36 10.20 -4.12
N LEU A 105 -7.18 9.74 -4.57
CA LEU A 105 -6.14 10.60 -5.13
C LEU A 105 -6.64 11.40 -6.33
N LYS A 106 -7.36 10.75 -7.26
CA LYS A 106 -7.96 11.42 -8.41
C LYS A 106 -8.95 12.52 -7.98
N GLU A 107 -9.80 12.24 -6.99
CA GLU A 107 -10.68 13.25 -6.41
C GLU A 107 -9.87 14.40 -5.79
N MET A 108 -8.83 14.08 -5.02
CA MET A 108 -7.98 15.06 -4.35
C MET A 108 -7.18 15.96 -5.30
N MET A 109 -6.78 15.45 -6.46
CA MET A 109 -6.10 16.25 -7.49
C MET A 109 -7.00 17.37 -8.05
N HIS A 110 -8.32 17.29 -7.88
CA HIS A 110 -9.22 18.37 -8.26
C HIS A 110 -9.14 19.57 -7.32
N TYR A 111 -8.69 19.36 -6.07
CA TYR A 111 -8.44 20.44 -5.13
C TYR A 111 -7.05 21.01 -5.38
N GLY A 112 -6.91 22.34 -5.29
CA GLY A 112 -5.61 22.99 -5.43
C GLY A 112 -4.91 22.69 -6.76
N LYS A 113 -5.65 22.63 -7.89
CA LYS A 113 -5.07 22.42 -9.24
C LYS A 113 -3.94 23.40 -9.56
N GLU A 114 -4.06 24.63 -9.09
CA GLU A 114 -3.06 25.68 -9.29
C GLU A 114 -1.87 25.59 -8.33
N ASP A 115 -1.97 24.79 -7.26
CA ASP A 115 -0.90 24.64 -6.28
C ASP A 115 0.05 23.54 -6.70
N LYS A 116 1.20 23.94 -7.25
CA LYS A 116 2.23 23.01 -7.73
C LYS A 116 2.76 22.09 -6.63
N VAL A 117 2.90 22.57 -5.39
CA VAL A 117 3.43 21.75 -4.29
C VAL A 117 2.43 20.65 -3.95
N TRP A 118 1.15 21.00 -3.87
CA TRP A 118 0.06 20.06 -3.66
C TRP A 118 -0.03 19.02 -4.78
N GLN A 119 -0.01 19.47 -6.04
CA GLN A 119 -0.08 18.56 -7.18
C GLN A 119 1.15 17.65 -7.25
N THR A 120 2.36 18.16 -7.02
CA THR A 120 3.58 17.33 -6.99
C THR A 120 3.51 16.26 -5.91
N LEU A 121 3.00 16.57 -4.72
CA LEU A 121 2.81 15.56 -3.68
C LEU A 121 1.84 14.46 -4.13
N LEU A 122 0.66 14.85 -4.63
CA LEU A 122 -0.36 13.88 -5.04
C LEU A 122 0.11 13.02 -6.22
N SER A 123 0.79 13.61 -7.20
CA SER A 123 1.37 12.88 -8.34
C SER A 123 2.46 11.92 -7.89
N HIS A 124 3.34 12.33 -6.98
CA HIS A 124 4.37 11.44 -6.43
C HIS A 124 3.74 10.22 -5.73
N ILE A 125 2.73 10.46 -4.89
CA ILE A 125 1.99 9.38 -4.24
C ILE A 125 1.29 8.48 -5.28
N GLU A 126 0.67 9.06 -6.31
CA GLU A 126 0.03 8.29 -7.39
C GLU A 126 1.04 7.39 -8.14
N GLU A 127 2.24 7.91 -8.43
CA GLU A 127 3.32 7.17 -9.09
C GLU A 127 3.79 5.99 -8.24
N GLU A 128 4.00 6.19 -6.93
CA GLU A 128 4.35 5.13 -6.00
C GLU A 128 3.24 4.08 -5.89
N GLN A 129 1.98 4.53 -5.82
CA GLN A 129 0.82 3.62 -5.76
C GLN A 129 0.63 2.81 -7.04
N THR A 130 0.93 3.41 -8.19
CA THR A 130 0.95 2.72 -9.49
C THR A 130 2.14 1.77 -9.62
N TYR A 131 3.31 2.16 -9.10
CA TYR A 131 4.49 1.30 -9.10
C TYR A 131 4.23 0.02 -8.32
N MET A 132 3.73 0.13 -7.09
CA MET A 132 3.54 -1.04 -6.25
C MET A 132 2.33 -1.90 -6.67
N ASP A 133 1.30 -1.34 -7.30
CA ASP A 133 0.24 -2.15 -7.93
C ASP A 133 0.82 -3.10 -8.98
N ARG A 134 1.70 -2.58 -9.85
CA ARG A 134 2.39 -3.37 -10.86
C ARG A 134 3.34 -4.39 -10.24
N LEU A 135 4.06 -4.02 -9.18
CA LEU A 135 4.91 -4.93 -8.42
C LEU A 135 4.10 -6.10 -7.87
N PHE A 136 3.02 -5.84 -7.14
CA PHE A 136 2.24 -6.90 -6.51
C PHE A 136 1.44 -7.74 -7.50
N HIS A 137 0.97 -7.16 -8.60
CA HIS A 137 0.43 -7.94 -9.71
C HIS A 137 1.49 -8.90 -10.28
N THR A 138 2.71 -8.40 -10.50
CA THR A 138 3.83 -9.20 -11.00
C THR A 138 4.19 -10.33 -10.04
N LEU A 139 4.30 -10.04 -8.73
CA LEU A 139 4.57 -11.03 -7.70
C LEU A 139 3.44 -12.06 -7.60
N TYR A 140 2.18 -11.63 -7.67
CA TYR A 140 1.02 -12.52 -7.65
C TYR A 140 1.06 -13.56 -8.78
N MET A 141 1.45 -13.14 -9.99
CA MET A 141 1.54 -14.02 -11.16
C MET A 141 2.71 -15.02 -11.10
N GLN A 142 3.71 -14.76 -10.24
CA GLN A 142 4.87 -15.65 -10.05
C GLN A 142 4.67 -16.66 -8.92
N LEU A 143 3.68 -16.44 -8.04
CA LEU A 143 3.23 -17.37 -7.01
C LEU A 143 2.19 -18.32 -7.58
#